data_AF-Q9P2W1-F1
#
_entry.id   AF-Q9P2W1-F1
#
_cell.length_a   1.000
_cell.length_b   1.000
_cell.length_c   1.000
_cell.angle_alpha   90.00
_cell.angle_beta   90.00
_cell.angle_gamma   90.00
#
_symmetry.space_group_name_H-M   'P 1'
#
loop_
_entity.id
_entity.type
_entity.pdbx_description
1 polymer ?
#
loop_
_entity_poly.entity_id
_entity_poly.type
_entity_poly.pdbx_seq_one_letter_code
_entity_poly.pdbx_strand_id
1 'polypeptide(L)'
;MSKGRAEAAAGAAGILLRYLQEQNRPYSSQDVFGNLQREHGLGKAVVVKTLEQLAQQGKIKEKMYGKQKIYFADQDQFDMVSDADLQVLDGKIVALTAKVQSLQQSCRYMEAELKELSSALTTPEMQKEIQELKKECAGYRERLKNIKAATNHVTPEEKEQVYRERQKYCKEWRKRKRMATELSDAILEGYPKSKKQFFEEVGIETDEDYNVTLPDP
;
A
#
# COMPACT_ATOMS: atom_id res chain seq x y z
N MET A 1 -34.61 -44.34 -45.75
CA MET A 1 -33.37 -44.45 -44.94
C MET A 1 -32.17 -43.66 -45.47
N SER A 2 -32.22 -42.95 -46.62
CA SER A 2 -31.02 -42.29 -47.19
C SER A 2 -30.71 -40.88 -46.65
N LYS A 3 -31.73 -40.11 -46.24
CA LYS A 3 -31.59 -38.67 -45.97
C LYS A 3 -30.68 -38.34 -44.77
N GLY A 4 -30.86 -39.03 -43.63
CA GLY A 4 -30.06 -38.79 -42.42
C GLY A 4 -28.57 -39.16 -42.53
N ARG A 5 -28.21 -40.09 -43.43
CA ARG A 5 -26.82 -40.48 -43.66
C ARG A 5 -26.05 -39.42 -44.47
N ALA A 6 -26.75 -38.64 -45.29
CA ALA A 6 -26.17 -37.57 -46.10
C ALA A 6 -25.86 -36.31 -45.26
N GLU A 7 -26.77 -35.89 -44.37
CA GLU A 7 -26.54 -34.72 -43.48
C GLU A 7 -25.40 -34.97 -42.48
N ALA A 8 -25.37 -36.14 -41.83
CA ALA A 8 -24.26 -36.50 -40.94
C ALA A 8 -22.92 -36.56 -41.67
N ALA A 9 -22.90 -37.05 -42.91
CA ALA A 9 -21.70 -37.08 -43.76
C ALA A 9 -21.24 -35.67 -44.15
N ALA A 10 -22.17 -34.74 -44.44
CA ALA A 10 -21.85 -33.35 -44.73
C ALA A 10 -21.22 -32.64 -43.51
N GLY A 11 -21.74 -32.88 -42.31
CA GLY A 11 -21.17 -32.35 -41.06
C GLY A 11 -19.76 -32.88 -40.80
N ALA A 12 -19.55 -34.19 -40.92
CA ALA A 12 -18.22 -34.79 -40.75
C ALA A 12 -17.21 -34.26 -41.78
N ALA A 13 -17.62 -34.10 -43.04
CA ALA A 13 -16.75 -33.57 -44.10
C ALA A 13 -16.28 -32.13 -43.80
N GLY A 14 -17.17 -31.27 -43.31
CA GLY A 14 -16.82 -29.90 -42.92
C GLY A 14 -15.83 -29.86 -41.75
N ILE A 15 -16.07 -30.66 -40.71
CA ILE A 15 -15.18 -30.74 -39.53
C ILE A 15 -13.78 -31.20 -39.94
N LEU A 16 -13.68 -32.29 -40.71
CA LEU A 16 -12.39 -32.87 -41.13
C LEU A 16 -11.61 -31.92 -42.02
N LEU A 17 -12.28 -31.28 -42.98
CA LEU A 17 -11.65 -30.30 -43.87
C LEU A 17 -11.09 -29.12 -43.07
N ARG A 18 -11.91 -28.54 -42.19
CA ARG A 18 -11.52 -27.41 -41.34
C ARG A 18 -10.34 -27.77 -40.44
N TYR A 19 -10.39 -28.93 -39.79
CA TYR A 19 -9.31 -29.39 -38.92
C TYR A 19 -7.98 -29.53 -39.68
N LEU A 20 -7.99 -30.15 -40.86
CA LEU A 20 -6.79 -30.31 -41.67
C LEU A 20 -6.22 -28.97 -42.15
N GLN A 21 -7.09 -28.00 -42.47
CA GLN A 21 -6.69 -26.65 -42.87
C GLN A 21 -6.09 -25.86 -41.71
N GLU A 22 -6.74 -25.84 -40.54
CA GLU A 22 -6.27 -25.07 -39.37
C GLU A 22 -4.97 -25.63 -38.78
N GLN A 23 -4.85 -26.96 -38.72
CA GLN A 23 -3.63 -27.59 -38.20
C GLN A 23 -2.48 -27.55 -39.20
N ASN A 24 -2.79 -27.47 -40.49
CA ASN A 24 -1.86 -27.48 -41.61
C ASN A 24 -0.73 -28.54 -41.48
N ARG A 25 -1.11 -29.78 -41.13
CA ARG A 25 -0.19 -30.91 -40.87
C ARG A 25 -0.68 -32.20 -41.54
N PRO A 26 0.23 -33.09 -41.98
CA PRO A 26 -0.15 -34.41 -42.47
C PRO A 26 -0.52 -35.37 -41.34
N TYR A 27 -1.66 -36.04 -41.49
CA TYR A 27 -2.18 -37.00 -40.51
C TYR A 27 -2.66 -38.28 -41.17
N SER A 28 -2.51 -39.42 -40.48
CA SER A 28 -3.20 -40.65 -40.89
C SER A 28 -4.69 -40.59 -40.50
N SER A 29 -5.52 -41.46 -41.07
CA SER A 29 -6.93 -41.57 -40.67
C SER A 29 -7.11 -41.97 -39.20
N GLN A 30 -6.14 -42.68 -38.62
CA GLN A 30 -6.12 -43.03 -37.20
C GLN A 30 -5.83 -41.81 -36.32
N ASP A 31 -4.91 -40.94 -36.74
CA ASP A 31 -4.57 -39.70 -36.02
C ASP A 31 -5.75 -38.73 -36.05
N VAL A 32 -6.35 -38.50 -37.23
CA VAL A 32 -7.53 -37.64 -37.36
C VAL A 32 -8.68 -38.15 -36.50
N PHE A 33 -8.92 -39.47 -36.50
CA PHE A 33 -9.93 -40.07 -35.63
C PHE A 33 -9.61 -39.82 -34.15
N GLY A 34 -8.39 -40.11 -33.70
CA GLY A 34 -7.99 -39.89 -32.30
C GLY A 34 -8.11 -38.43 -31.85
N ASN A 35 -7.68 -37.50 -32.70
CA ASN A 35 -7.68 -36.06 -32.39
C ASN A 35 -9.11 -35.49 -32.32
N LEU A 36 -10.01 -35.95 -33.19
CA LEU A 36 -11.38 -35.42 -33.26
C LEU A 36 -12.41 -36.24 -32.46
N GLN A 37 -12.04 -37.42 -31.94
CA GLN A 37 -12.97 -38.28 -31.22
C GLN A 37 -13.52 -37.61 -29.95
N ARG A 38 -12.69 -36.86 -29.23
CA ARG A 38 -13.10 -36.20 -27.97
C ARG A 38 -14.09 -35.06 -28.19
N GLU A 39 -13.88 -34.27 -29.24
CA GLU A 39 -14.68 -33.05 -29.48
C GLU A 39 -15.92 -33.30 -30.35
N HIS A 40 -15.81 -34.19 -31.34
CA HIS A 40 -16.87 -34.36 -32.35
C HIS A 40 -17.50 -35.76 -32.35
N GLY A 41 -16.98 -36.72 -31.58
CA GLY A 41 -17.56 -38.06 -31.45
C GLY A 41 -17.68 -38.84 -32.76
N LEU A 42 -16.88 -38.51 -33.78
CA LEU A 42 -16.96 -39.14 -35.11
C LEU A 42 -16.50 -40.60 -35.05
N GLY A 43 -17.30 -41.53 -35.59
CA GLY A 43 -16.93 -42.94 -35.67
C GLY A 43 -15.73 -43.16 -36.60
N LYS A 44 -14.82 -44.08 -36.24
CA LYS A 44 -13.60 -44.37 -37.03
C LYS A 44 -13.87 -44.66 -38.51
N ALA A 45 -14.89 -45.46 -38.80
CA ALA A 45 -15.27 -45.78 -40.18
C ALA A 45 -15.83 -44.57 -40.96
N VAL A 46 -16.45 -43.61 -40.26
CA VAL A 46 -16.90 -42.35 -40.86
C VAL A 46 -15.69 -41.50 -41.20
N VAL A 47 -14.74 -41.32 -40.27
CA VAL A 47 -13.52 -40.55 -40.51
C VAL A 47 -12.75 -41.08 -41.72
N VAL A 48 -12.50 -42.40 -41.79
CA VAL A 48 -11.79 -43.03 -42.93
C VAL A 48 -12.51 -42.73 -44.25
N LYS A 49 -13.81 -43.00 -44.33
CA LYS A 49 -14.59 -42.80 -45.56
C LYS A 49 -14.70 -41.34 -45.95
N THR A 50 -14.85 -40.44 -44.99
CA THR A 50 -14.94 -39.01 -45.23
C THR A 50 -13.61 -38.44 -45.70
N LEU A 51 -12.47 -38.89 -45.16
CA LEU A 51 -11.14 -38.51 -45.65
C LEU A 51 -10.91 -38.99 -47.09
N GLU A 52 -11.23 -40.26 -47.39
CA GLU A 52 -11.17 -40.79 -48.76
C GLU A 52 -12.07 -39.99 -49.71
N GLN A 53 -13.28 -39.64 -49.28
CA GLN A 53 -14.20 -38.83 -50.06
C GLN A 53 -13.69 -37.40 -50.29
N LEU A 54 -13.16 -36.74 -49.26
CA LEU A 54 -12.59 -35.39 -49.38
C LEU A 54 -11.37 -35.39 -50.31
N ALA A 55 -10.53 -36.43 -50.26
CA ALA A 55 -9.40 -36.60 -51.14
C ALA A 55 -9.85 -36.86 -52.59
N GLN A 56 -10.87 -37.70 -52.79
CA GLN A 56 -11.46 -37.95 -54.11
C GLN A 56 -12.12 -36.70 -54.71
N GLN A 57 -12.67 -35.82 -53.86
CA GLN A 57 -13.23 -34.52 -54.26
C GLN A 57 -12.15 -33.45 -54.49
N GLY A 58 -10.87 -33.76 -54.25
CA GLY A 58 -9.77 -32.81 -54.38
C GLY A 58 -9.76 -31.70 -53.32
N LYS A 59 -10.55 -31.81 -52.25
CA LYS A 59 -10.58 -30.80 -51.16
C LYS A 59 -9.39 -30.91 -50.21
N ILE A 60 -8.80 -32.10 -50.15
CA ILE A 60 -7.57 -32.41 -49.43
C ILE A 60 -6.70 -33.28 -50.33
N LYS A 61 -5.41 -33.41 -50.02
CA LYS A 61 -4.52 -34.35 -50.69
C LYS A 61 -4.35 -35.61 -49.85
N GLU A 62 -4.18 -36.73 -50.52
CA GLU A 62 -3.76 -37.99 -49.89
C GLU A 62 -2.43 -38.46 -50.46
N LYS A 63 -1.60 -39.12 -49.64
CA LYS A 63 -0.38 -39.80 -50.08
C LYS A 63 -0.29 -41.18 -49.44
N MET A 64 0.07 -42.17 -50.24
CA MET A 64 0.24 -43.55 -49.80
C MET A 64 1.68 -43.78 -49.31
N TYR A 65 1.83 -44.31 -48.10
CA TYR A 65 3.10 -44.75 -47.51
C TYR A 65 2.98 -46.23 -47.11
N GLY A 66 3.52 -47.10 -47.96
CA GLY A 66 3.38 -48.55 -47.79
C GLY A 66 1.90 -48.95 -47.78
N LYS A 67 1.40 -49.44 -46.64
CA LYS A 67 -0.01 -49.86 -46.47
C LYS A 67 -0.92 -48.77 -45.88
N GLN A 68 -0.39 -47.60 -45.51
CA GLN A 68 -1.13 -46.52 -44.85
C GLN A 68 -1.26 -45.30 -45.76
N LYS A 69 -2.36 -44.56 -45.61
CA LYS A 69 -2.57 -43.25 -46.25
C LYS A 69 -2.43 -42.13 -45.24
N ILE A 70 -1.80 -41.03 -45.65
CA ILE A 70 -1.84 -39.76 -44.92
C ILE A 70 -2.66 -38.74 -45.71
N TYR A 71 -3.29 -37.82 -45.00
CA TYR A 71 -4.16 -36.77 -45.51
C TYR A 71 -3.68 -35.42 -45.01
N PHE A 72 -3.70 -34.40 -45.86
CA PHE A 72 -3.27 -33.04 -45.53
C PHE A 72 -4.05 -32.02 -46.36
N ALA A 73 -4.13 -30.79 -45.84
CA ALA A 73 -4.73 -29.67 -46.56
C ALA A 73 -4.00 -29.43 -47.88
N ASP A 74 -4.77 -29.14 -48.93
CA ASP A 74 -4.20 -28.70 -50.20
C ASP A 74 -3.41 -27.41 -49.98
N GLN A 75 -2.13 -27.38 -50.36
CA GLN A 75 -1.30 -26.18 -50.14
C GLN A 75 -1.60 -25.09 -51.18
N ASP A 76 -2.20 -25.45 -52.32
CA ASP A 76 -2.55 -24.50 -53.38
C ASP A 76 -3.63 -23.48 -52.93
N GLN A 77 -4.32 -23.73 -51.80
CA GLN A 77 -5.33 -22.83 -51.25
C GLN A 77 -4.76 -21.76 -50.31
N PHE A 78 -3.48 -21.87 -49.91
CA PHE A 78 -2.82 -20.91 -49.03
C PHE A 78 -1.88 -20.02 -49.82
N ASP A 79 -1.80 -18.75 -49.43
CA ASP A 79 -0.81 -17.85 -50.02
C ASP A 79 0.60 -18.32 -49.64
N MET A 80 1.50 -18.35 -50.63
CA MET A 80 2.92 -18.52 -50.37
C MET A 80 3.45 -17.25 -49.71
N VAL A 81 3.73 -17.33 -48.42
CA VAL A 81 4.42 -16.26 -47.70
C VAL A 81 5.89 -16.30 -48.09
N SER A 82 6.40 -15.21 -48.65
CA SER A 82 7.81 -15.10 -49.00
C SER A 82 8.66 -14.75 -47.78
N ASP A 83 9.96 -15.05 -47.83
CA ASP A 83 10.92 -14.59 -46.82
C ASP A 83 10.91 -13.05 -46.69
N ALA A 84 10.60 -12.33 -47.77
CA ALA A 84 10.48 -10.87 -47.76
C ALA A 84 9.26 -10.41 -46.95
N ASP A 85 8.12 -11.11 -47.03
CA ASP A 85 6.93 -10.79 -46.24
C ASP A 85 7.17 -11.03 -44.74
N LEU A 86 7.88 -12.11 -44.40
CA LEU A 86 8.32 -12.39 -43.03
C LEU A 86 9.21 -11.27 -42.49
N GLN A 87 10.20 -10.83 -43.28
CA GLN A 87 11.07 -9.70 -42.91
C GLN A 87 10.30 -8.39 -42.71
N VAL A 88 9.27 -8.13 -43.51
CA VAL A 88 8.38 -6.96 -43.33
C VAL A 88 7.62 -7.05 -42.02
N LEU A 89 7.11 -8.24 -41.66
CA LEU A 89 6.43 -8.45 -40.38
C LEU A 89 7.39 -8.29 -39.19
N ASP A 90 8.60 -8.85 -39.27
CA ASP A 90 9.63 -8.68 -38.25
C ASP A 90 10.01 -7.19 -38.08
N GLY A 91 10.18 -6.46 -39.18
CA GLY A 91 10.42 -5.01 -39.15
C GLY A 91 9.28 -4.24 -38.46
N LYS A 92 8.02 -4.62 -38.71
CA LYS A 92 6.85 -4.04 -38.02
C LYS A 92 6.84 -4.37 -36.53
N ILE A 93 7.19 -5.59 -36.15
CA ILE A 93 7.28 -6.01 -34.73
C ILE A 93 8.32 -5.15 -34.02
N VAL A 94 9.51 -4.97 -34.60
CA VAL A 94 10.58 -4.14 -34.01
C VAL A 94 10.13 -2.68 -33.89
N ALA A 95 9.56 -2.11 -34.95
CA ALA A 95 9.11 -0.71 -34.96
C ALA A 95 7.99 -0.44 -33.94
N LEU A 96 6.99 -1.33 -33.86
CA LEU A 96 5.90 -1.20 -32.91
C LEU A 96 6.37 -1.42 -31.47
N THR A 97 7.28 -2.37 -31.24
CA THR A 97 7.87 -2.60 -29.90
C THR A 97 8.62 -1.36 -29.43
N ALA A 98 9.46 -0.76 -30.28
CA ALA A 98 10.17 0.48 -29.97
C ALA A 98 9.21 1.64 -29.68
N LYS A 99 8.13 1.77 -30.47
CA LYS A 99 7.10 2.79 -30.25
C LYS A 99 6.38 2.60 -28.91
N VAL A 100 6.03 1.36 -28.55
CA VAL A 100 5.41 1.05 -27.26
C VAL A 100 6.33 1.43 -26.11
N GLN A 101 7.62 1.09 -26.19
CA GLN A 101 8.61 1.43 -25.15
C GLN A 101 8.75 2.95 -24.98
N SER A 102 8.84 3.69 -26.09
CA SER A 102 8.92 5.16 -26.05
C SER A 102 7.68 5.80 -25.42
N LEU A 103 6.48 5.34 -25.79
CA LEU A 103 5.24 5.85 -25.24
C LEU A 103 5.12 5.53 -23.74
N GLN A 104 5.47 4.32 -23.34
CA GLN A 104 5.49 3.93 -21.91
C GLN A 104 6.48 4.76 -21.08
N GLN A 105 7.63 5.13 -21.64
CA GLN A 105 8.56 6.02 -20.95
C GLN A 105 8.00 7.45 -20.81
N SER A 106 7.38 7.97 -21.87
CA SER A 106 6.74 9.29 -21.85
C SER A 106 5.59 9.35 -20.85
N CYS A 107 4.71 8.33 -20.83
CA CYS A 107 3.63 8.22 -19.85
C CYS A 107 4.18 8.21 -18.42
N ARG A 108 5.21 7.41 -18.13
CA ARG A 108 5.83 7.38 -16.79
C ARG A 108 6.40 8.73 -16.36
N TYR A 109 7.01 9.47 -17.29
CA TYR A 109 7.51 10.81 -17.01
C TYR A 109 6.37 11.79 -16.70
N MET A 110 5.34 11.82 -17.55
CA MET A 110 4.17 12.69 -17.35
C MET A 110 3.38 12.35 -16.08
N GLU A 111 3.26 11.06 -15.74
CA GLU A 111 2.63 10.61 -14.49
C GLU A 111 3.42 11.06 -13.26
N ALA A 112 4.76 11.03 -13.32
CA ALA A 112 5.61 11.52 -12.24
C ALA A 112 5.49 13.04 -12.05
N GLU A 113 5.52 13.81 -13.16
CA GLU A 113 5.34 15.26 -13.15
C GLU A 113 3.94 15.65 -12.64
N LEU A 114 2.91 14.94 -13.08
CA LEU A 114 1.54 15.16 -12.59
C LEU A 114 1.42 14.85 -11.09
N LYS A 115 2.07 13.79 -10.61
CA LYS A 115 2.08 13.43 -9.19
C LYS A 115 2.79 14.51 -8.35
N GLU A 116 3.91 15.01 -8.83
CA GLU A 116 4.64 16.09 -8.15
C GLU A 116 3.80 17.36 -8.07
N LEU A 117 3.24 17.80 -9.21
CA LEU A 117 2.42 19.00 -9.29
C LEU A 117 1.13 18.91 -8.47
N SER A 118 0.47 17.74 -8.45
CA SER A 118 -0.75 17.53 -7.66
C SER A 118 -0.50 17.34 -6.17
N SER A 119 0.74 17.05 -5.75
CA SER A 119 1.13 16.99 -4.34
C SER A 119 1.51 18.36 -3.75
N ALA A 120 1.83 19.33 -4.60
CA ALA A 120 2.11 20.69 -4.18
C ALA A 120 0.80 21.44 -3.86
N LEU A 121 0.89 22.44 -2.97
CA LEU A 121 -0.21 23.38 -2.77
C LEU A 121 -0.50 24.09 -4.09
N THR A 122 -1.77 24.27 -4.40
CA THR A 122 -2.18 25.13 -5.51
C THR A 122 -1.85 26.59 -5.19
N THR A 123 -1.71 27.44 -6.22
CA THR A 123 -1.43 28.87 -6.02
C THR A 123 -2.42 29.55 -5.05
N PRO A 124 -3.74 29.31 -5.11
CA PRO A 124 -4.68 29.87 -4.14
C PRO A 124 -4.46 29.34 -2.71
N GLU A 125 -4.13 28.06 -2.54
CA GLU A 125 -3.82 27.50 -1.22
C GLU A 125 -2.53 28.08 -0.65
N MET A 126 -1.47 28.23 -1.47
CA MET A 126 -0.26 28.93 -1.06
C MET A 126 -0.54 30.37 -0.63
N GLN A 127 -1.40 31.09 -1.36
CA GLN A 127 -1.80 32.46 -1.00
C GLN A 127 -2.53 32.51 0.34
N LYS A 128 -3.44 31.56 0.59
CA LYS A 128 -4.14 31.42 1.87
C LYS A 128 -3.17 31.13 3.02
N GLU A 129 -2.27 30.16 2.84
CA GLU A 129 -1.26 29.79 3.83
C GLU A 129 -0.36 30.99 4.18
N ILE A 130 0.09 31.75 3.17
CA ILE A 130 0.87 32.98 3.37
C ILE A 130 0.10 34.02 4.19
N GLN A 131 -1.20 34.17 3.95
CA GLN A 131 -2.04 35.11 4.72
C GLN A 131 -2.19 34.66 6.17
N GLU A 132 -2.40 33.37 6.41
CA GLU A 132 -2.52 32.78 7.75
C GLU A 132 -1.21 32.93 8.53
N LEU A 133 -0.08 32.53 7.95
CA LEU A 133 1.24 32.70 8.56
C LEU A 133 1.58 34.17 8.86
N LYS A 134 1.22 35.10 7.96
CA LYS A 134 1.40 36.55 8.22
C LYS A 134 0.56 37.02 9.42
N LYS A 135 -0.67 36.52 9.57
CA LYS A 135 -1.55 36.84 10.70
C LYS A 135 -0.98 36.28 12.00
N GLU A 136 -0.52 35.04 12.01
CA GLU A 136 0.13 34.42 13.17
C GLU A 136 1.40 35.18 13.58
N CYS A 137 2.26 35.51 12.62
CA CYS A 137 3.46 36.31 12.86
C CYS A 137 3.12 37.67 13.47
N ALA A 138 2.07 38.34 13.00
CA ALA A 138 1.61 39.60 13.58
C ALA A 138 1.16 39.40 15.04
N GLY A 139 0.38 38.35 15.32
CA GLY A 139 -0.05 38.02 16.68
C GLY A 139 1.12 37.67 17.62
N TYR A 140 2.09 36.90 17.16
CA TYR A 140 3.30 36.60 17.94
C TYR A 140 4.13 37.85 18.22
N ARG A 141 4.28 38.75 17.25
CA ARG A 141 4.97 40.04 17.45
C ARG A 141 4.27 40.91 18.48
N GLU A 142 2.95 40.99 18.44
CA GLU A 142 2.16 41.74 19.42
C GLU A 142 2.30 41.13 20.82
N ARG A 143 2.14 39.80 20.95
CA ARG A 143 2.32 39.10 22.22
C ARG A 143 3.72 39.33 22.79
N LEU A 144 4.75 39.25 21.96
CA LEU A 144 6.13 39.49 22.37
C LEU A 144 6.37 40.95 22.78
N LYS A 145 5.74 41.92 22.09
CA LYS A 145 5.75 43.33 22.49
C LYS A 145 5.12 43.52 23.87
N ASN A 146 3.95 42.92 24.11
CA ASN A 146 3.23 43.03 25.38
C ASN A 146 4.01 42.39 26.54
N ILE A 147 4.61 41.23 26.31
CA ILE A 147 5.49 40.58 27.31
C ILE A 147 6.69 41.46 27.62
N LYS A 148 7.37 42.03 26.62
CA LYS A 148 8.53 42.91 26.83
C LYS A 148 8.17 44.25 27.49
N ALA A 149 6.95 44.75 27.27
CA ALA A 149 6.48 45.99 27.88
C ALA A 149 5.92 45.78 29.30
N ALA A 150 5.62 44.54 29.69
CA ALA A 150 5.12 44.24 31.01
C ALA A 150 6.19 44.57 32.06
N THR A 151 5.94 45.56 32.90
CA THR A 151 6.87 45.99 33.95
C THR A 151 6.88 45.06 35.16
N ASN A 152 5.92 44.14 35.26
CA ASN A 152 5.79 43.19 36.37
C ASN A 152 6.69 41.96 36.20
N HIS A 153 7.90 42.15 35.71
CA HIS A 153 8.89 41.08 35.69
C HIS A 153 9.45 40.93 37.10
N VAL A 154 9.42 39.71 37.65
CA VAL A 154 10.22 39.40 38.83
C VAL A 154 11.68 39.60 38.43
N THR A 155 12.30 40.62 38.99
CA THR A 155 13.71 40.89 38.76
C THR A 155 14.55 39.73 39.31
N PRO A 156 15.72 39.44 38.73
CA PRO A 156 16.66 38.48 39.31
C PRO A 156 16.93 38.77 40.80
N GLU A 157 16.97 40.04 41.19
CA GLU A 157 17.18 40.52 42.55
C GLU A 157 16.00 40.20 43.48
N GLU A 158 14.76 40.44 43.05
CA GLU A 158 13.56 40.05 43.80
C GLU A 158 13.48 38.53 43.99
N LYS A 159 13.77 37.77 42.92
CA LYS A 159 13.82 36.30 42.99
C LYS A 159 14.85 35.82 44.02
N GLU A 160 16.05 36.40 43.98
CA GLU A 160 17.13 36.07 44.90
C GLU A 160 16.78 36.49 46.34
N GLN A 161 16.13 37.63 46.54
CA GLN A 161 15.66 38.08 47.85
C GLN A 161 14.61 37.12 48.43
N VAL A 162 13.62 36.71 47.64
CA VAL A 162 12.63 35.70 48.04
C VAL A 162 13.30 34.38 48.40
N TYR A 163 14.31 33.97 47.63
CA TYR A 163 15.08 32.76 47.93
C TYR A 163 15.86 32.87 49.25
N ARG A 164 16.53 33.99 49.52
CA ARG A 164 17.24 34.27 50.77
C ARG A 164 16.30 34.33 51.97
N GLU A 165 15.15 34.99 51.83
CA GLU A 165 14.13 35.06 52.88
C GLU A 165 13.56 33.68 53.17
N ARG A 166 13.22 32.90 52.14
CA ARG A 166 12.80 31.50 52.30
C ARG A 166 13.85 30.70 53.08
N GLN A 167 15.13 30.80 52.70
CA GLN A 167 16.20 30.12 53.42
C GLN A 167 16.31 30.58 54.89
N LYS A 168 16.23 31.89 55.15
CA LYS A 168 16.27 32.47 56.51
C LYS A 168 15.11 31.95 57.36
N TYR A 169 13.89 32.02 56.86
CA TYR A 169 12.70 31.58 57.60
C TYR A 169 12.67 30.06 57.80
N CYS A 170 13.16 29.26 56.85
CA CYS A 170 13.33 27.82 57.05
C CYS A 170 14.35 27.51 58.16
N LYS A 171 15.47 28.26 58.22
CA LYS A 171 16.46 28.12 59.30
C LYS A 171 15.88 28.49 60.66
N GLU A 172 15.19 29.64 60.74
CA GLU A 172 14.55 30.08 61.98
C GLU A 172 13.44 29.11 62.41
N TRP A 173 12.60 28.62 61.50
CA TRP A 173 11.57 27.62 61.82
C TRP A 173 12.17 26.34 62.40
N ARG A 174 13.21 25.77 61.77
CA ARG A 174 13.92 24.59 62.31
C ARG A 174 14.49 24.85 63.71
N LYS A 175 15.07 26.04 63.93
CA LYS A 175 15.63 26.43 65.22
C LYS A 175 14.53 26.56 66.28
N ARG A 176 13.42 27.23 65.96
CA ARG A 176 12.28 27.44 66.87
C ARG A 176 11.56 26.14 67.19
N LYS A 177 11.31 25.27 66.20
CA LYS A 177 10.76 23.93 66.42
C LYS A 177 11.62 23.13 67.39
N ARG A 178 12.95 23.15 67.20
CA ARG A 178 13.89 22.45 68.10
C ARG A 178 13.80 22.96 69.54
N MET A 179 13.89 24.27 69.75
CA MET A 179 13.82 24.85 71.10
C MET A 179 12.47 24.59 71.79
N ALA A 180 11.37 24.70 71.05
CA ALA A 180 10.04 24.37 71.59
C ALA A 180 9.92 22.88 71.95
N THR A 181 10.48 22.00 71.12
CA THR A 181 10.51 20.55 71.39
C THR A 181 11.33 20.25 72.64
N GLU A 182 12.56 20.78 72.74
CA GLU A 182 13.45 20.63 73.91
C GLU A 182 12.78 21.11 75.21
N LEU A 183 12.12 22.28 75.18
CA LEU A 183 11.37 22.80 76.34
C LEU A 183 10.19 21.90 76.70
N SER A 184 9.44 21.44 75.69
CA SER A 184 8.28 20.57 75.90
C SER A 184 8.70 19.22 76.50
N ASP A 185 9.82 18.66 76.03
CA ASP A 185 10.32 17.37 76.50
C ASP A 185 10.83 17.49 77.94
N ALA A 186 11.52 18.59 78.29
CA ALA A 186 11.95 18.85 79.67
C ALA A 186 10.79 19.00 80.66
N ILE A 187 9.67 19.59 80.25
CA ILE A 187 8.46 19.67 81.09
C ILE A 187 7.81 18.29 81.22
N LEU A 188 7.78 17.52 80.13
CA LEU A 188 7.16 16.21 80.07
C LEU A 188 7.89 15.16 80.94
N GLU A 189 9.18 15.34 81.25
CA GLU A 189 9.91 14.49 82.19
C GLU A 189 9.24 14.41 83.58
N GLY A 190 8.57 15.49 84.01
CA GLY A 190 7.89 15.57 85.30
C GLY A 190 6.35 15.56 85.22
N TYR A 191 5.77 15.46 84.02
CA TYR A 191 4.35 15.67 83.81
C TYR A 191 3.55 14.35 83.88
N PRO A 192 2.43 14.28 84.64
CA PRO A 192 1.75 13.01 84.93
C PRO A 192 0.88 12.46 83.79
N LYS A 193 0.65 13.24 82.72
CA LYS A 193 -0.22 12.88 81.59
C LYS A 193 0.58 12.76 80.28
N SER A 194 -0.09 12.33 79.21
CA SER A 194 0.56 12.17 77.89
C SER A 194 0.92 13.50 77.22
N LYS A 195 1.90 13.47 76.30
CA LYS A 195 2.32 14.62 75.48
C LYS A 195 1.15 15.31 74.76
N LYS A 196 0.21 14.52 74.22
CA LYS A 196 -0.97 15.05 73.52
C LYS A 196 -1.89 15.86 74.45
N GLN A 197 -2.16 15.34 75.65
CA GLN A 197 -2.99 16.04 76.65
C GLN A 197 -2.30 17.30 77.14
N PHE A 198 -0.98 17.26 77.36
CA PHE A 198 -0.21 18.45 77.71
C PHE A 198 -0.36 19.53 76.64
N PHE A 199 -0.15 19.18 75.37
CA PHE A 199 -0.19 20.13 74.24
C PHE A 199 -1.59 20.74 74.07
N GLU A 200 -2.64 19.94 74.25
CA GLU A 200 -4.02 20.42 74.25
C GLU A 200 -4.31 21.37 75.42
N GLU A 201 -3.80 21.08 76.62
CA GLU A 201 -3.98 21.94 77.82
C GLU A 201 -3.26 23.30 77.69
N VAL A 202 -2.06 23.33 77.07
CA VAL A 202 -1.30 24.58 76.87
C VAL A 202 -1.56 25.28 75.54
N GLY A 203 -2.35 24.67 74.65
CA GLY A 203 -2.65 25.21 73.31
C GLY A 203 -1.44 25.21 72.37
N ILE A 204 -0.59 24.19 72.43
CA ILE A 204 0.51 23.98 71.46
C ILE A 204 -0.01 23.13 70.30
N GLU A 205 0.13 23.66 69.10
CA GLU A 205 -0.18 22.97 67.84
C GLU A 205 1.12 22.68 67.10
N THR A 206 1.24 21.46 66.58
CA THR A 206 2.44 20.98 65.87
C THR A 206 2.32 21.20 64.37
N ASP A 207 3.46 21.20 63.67
CA ASP A 207 3.44 21.28 62.20
C ASP A 207 2.64 20.10 61.60
N GLU A 208 2.73 18.94 62.25
CA GLU A 208 2.03 17.71 61.89
C GLU A 208 0.50 17.83 62.06
N ASP A 209 0.01 18.61 63.04
CA ASP A 209 -1.43 18.88 63.21
C ASP A 209 -2.01 19.66 62.03
N TYR A 210 -1.19 20.45 61.34
CA TYR A 210 -1.57 21.25 60.17
C TYR A 210 -1.06 20.69 58.84
N ASN A 211 -0.52 19.46 58.81
CA ASN A 211 0.09 18.84 57.62
C ASN A 211 1.18 19.71 56.97
N VAL A 212 1.89 20.51 57.77
CA VAL A 212 2.97 21.36 57.26
C VAL A 212 4.27 20.59 57.37
N THR A 213 4.98 20.49 56.25
CA THR A 213 6.31 19.88 56.20
C THR A 213 7.35 20.95 55.93
N LEU A 214 8.44 20.91 56.70
CA LEU A 214 9.60 21.74 56.43
C LEU A 214 10.15 21.38 55.04
N PRO A 215 10.37 22.37 54.16
CA PRO A 215 10.99 22.10 52.87
C PRO A 215 12.37 21.46 53.06
N ASP A 216 12.75 20.56 52.15
CA ASP A 216 14.10 20.00 52.10
C ASP A 216 15.16 21.13 52.00
N PRO A 217 16.36 20.94 52.60
CA PRO A 217 17.46 21.91 52.55
C PRO A 217 17.85 22.36 51.14
#